data_AF-A0AA92YDX5-F1
#
_entry.id   AF-A0AA92YDX5-F1
#
_cell.length_a   1.000
_cell.length_b   1.000
_cell.length_c   1.000
_cell.angle_alpha   90.00
_cell.angle_beta   90.00
_cell.angle_gamma   90.00
#
_symmetry.space_group_name_H-M   'P 1'
#
loop_
_entity.id
_entity.type
_entity.pdbx_description
1 polymer ?
#
loop_
_entity_poly.entity_id
_entity_poly.type
_entity_poly.pdbx_seq_one_letter_code
_entity_poly.pdbx_strand_id
1 'polypeptide(L)'
;MKKNIIVLFSLIIVMNTSFAKCKAGGIQFYPEQKEISLNSKFIIQGFDKSQKTIENLRNEEIFLISEQGEIINLELLKVLKGQKKLTQAIFKPTKELKPNTLYFLKHSKDSLTEKNKFTKWNSKNKKFENVNWKTTNQKKAELPNSDLKIDYIKTEIISYGCGPSVNAVFNVKNKSEIEIWYKTELVDLSSNENTIYYIKANNVDLNVGHGMC
;
A
#
# COMPACT_ATOMS: atom_id res chain seq x y z
N MET A 1 20.54 -30.81 62.09
CA MET A 1 19.36 -30.60 61.22
C MET A 1 19.38 -29.17 60.70
N LYS A 2 18.97 -28.95 59.44
CA LYS A 2 19.02 -27.70 58.62
C LYS A 2 20.33 -27.56 57.83
N LYS A 3 20.35 -27.25 56.54
CA LYS A 3 19.30 -27.12 55.50
C LYS A 3 20.07 -27.06 54.19
N ASN A 4 19.58 -27.77 53.16
CA ASN A 4 20.07 -27.70 51.78
C ASN A 4 20.28 -26.24 51.33
N ILE A 5 21.44 -25.93 50.76
CA ILE A 5 21.60 -24.76 49.87
C ILE A 5 21.99 -25.30 48.50
N ILE A 6 20.98 -25.72 47.76
CA ILE A 6 21.02 -25.81 46.30
C ILE A 6 20.17 -24.62 45.82
N VAL A 7 20.83 -23.54 45.38
CA VAL A 7 20.24 -22.46 44.58
C VAL A 7 21.39 -21.92 43.71
N LEU A 8 21.54 -22.43 42.48
CA LEU A 8 20.95 -21.90 41.24
C LEU A 8 21.62 -20.59 40.78
N PHE A 9 22.40 -20.65 39.70
CA PHE A 9 22.51 -19.54 38.75
C PHE A 9 23.00 -20.01 37.37
N SER A 10 22.26 -20.92 36.73
CA SER A 10 22.38 -21.15 35.29
C SER A 10 21.43 -20.19 34.56
N LEU A 11 21.82 -18.92 34.47
CA LEU A 11 21.16 -17.95 33.61
C LEU A 11 21.65 -18.18 32.17
N ILE A 12 21.21 -19.27 31.55
CA ILE A 12 21.29 -19.41 30.10
C ILE A 12 20.23 -18.47 29.56
N ILE A 13 20.64 -17.24 29.25
CA ILE A 13 19.85 -16.30 28.48
C ILE A 13 19.63 -16.97 27.12
N VAL A 14 18.49 -17.63 26.96
CA VAL A 14 17.99 -18.03 25.65
C VAL A 14 17.68 -16.71 24.95
N MET A 15 18.67 -16.18 24.26
CA MET A 15 18.46 -15.10 23.29
C MET A 15 17.60 -15.68 22.19
N ASN A 16 16.28 -15.64 22.39
CA ASN A 16 15.32 -15.77 21.31
C ASN A 16 15.60 -14.60 20.38
N THR A 17 16.44 -14.84 19.37
CA THR A 17 16.60 -13.94 18.25
C THR A 17 15.28 -13.98 17.50
N SER A 18 14.38 -13.07 17.87
CA SER A 18 13.15 -12.81 17.13
C SER A 18 13.53 -12.18 15.80
N PHE A 19 13.93 -13.01 14.85
CA PHE A 19 14.02 -12.64 13.45
C PHE A 19 12.60 -12.41 12.96
N ALA A 20 12.17 -11.15 12.94
CA ALA A 20 11.00 -10.77 12.16
C ALA A 20 11.31 -11.12 10.69
N LYS A 21 10.79 -12.25 10.21
CA LYS A 21 10.86 -12.61 8.79
C LYS A 21 9.98 -11.60 8.04
N CYS A 22 10.57 -10.54 7.48
CA CYS A 22 9.86 -9.76 6.46
C CYS A 22 9.42 -10.77 5.39
N LYS A 23 8.12 -10.82 5.10
CA LYS A 23 7.61 -11.68 4.03
C LYS A 23 8.27 -11.20 2.73
N ALA A 24 8.91 -12.12 2.00
CA ALA A 24 9.63 -11.81 0.78
C ALA A 24 8.62 -11.42 -0.33
N GLY A 25 8.32 -10.13 -0.40
CA GLY A 25 7.43 -9.54 -1.38
C GLY A 25 5.94 -9.60 -1.05
N GLY A 26 5.20 -8.75 -1.76
CA GLY A 26 3.76 -8.57 -1.63
C GLY A 26 3.29 -7.49 -2.60
N ILE A 27 2.05 -7.63 -3.07
CA ILE A 27 1.37 -6.63 -3.89
C ILE A 27 0.18 -6.09 -3.09
N GLN A 28 0.06 -4.76 -3.08
CA GLN A 28 -1.04 -4.03 -2.49
C GLN A 28 -1.78 -3.26 -3.58
N PHE A 29 -3.08 -3.06 -3.37
CA PHE A 29 -3.98 -2.45 -4.33
C PHE A 29 -4.75 -1.35 -3.64
N TYR A 30 -4.77 -0.17 -4.28
CA TYR A 30 -5.46 1.00 -3.79
C TYR A 30 -6.49 1.48 -4.83
N PRO A 31 -7.65 1.99 -4.40
CA PRO A 31 -8.02 2.24 -3.00
C PRO A 31 -8.20 0.97 -2.17
N GLU A 32 -7.86 1.00 -0.88
CA GLU A 32 -8.14 -0.12 0.03
C GLU A 32 -9.64 -0.23 0.31
N GLN A 33 -10.32 0.93 0.41
CA GLN A 33 -11.78 1.00 0.49
C GLN A 33 -12.46 0.30 -0.69
N LYS A 34 -13.63 -0.28 -0.44
CA LYS A 34 -14.38 -1.04 -1.46
C LYS A 34 -15.23 -0.17 -2.37
N GLU A 35 -15.68 0.96 -1.88
CA GLU A 35 -16.52 1.88 -2.64
C GLU A 35 -15.66 2.95 -3.30
N ILE A 36 -15.92 3.25 -4.58
CA ILE A 36 -15.13 4.21 -5.36
C ILE A 36 -16.03 5.15 -6.17
N SER A 37 -15.50 6.32 -6.53
CA SER A 37 -16.17 7.24 -7.44
C SER A 37 -16.09 6.74 -8.90
N LEU A 38 -16.88 7.35 -9.79
CA LEU A 38 -16.92 6.96 -11.21
C LEU A 38 -15.61 7.24 -11.97
N ASN A 39 -14.70 8.05 -11.40
CA ASN A 39 -13.46 8.49 -12.03
C ASN A 39 -12.23 8.24 -11.14
N SER A 40 -12.29 7.24 -10.26
CA SER A 40 -11.20 6.93 -9.34
C SER A 40 -9.91 6.51 -10.07
N LYS A 41 -8.77 6.87 -9.49
CA LYS A 41 -7.45 6.33 -9.86
C LYS A 41 -7.20 5.05 -9.08
N PHE A 42 -6.22 4.26 -9.53
CA PHE A 42 -5.81 3.02 -8.90
C PHE A 42 -4.29 2.99 -8.72
N ILE A 43 -3.81 2.44 -7.60
CA ILE A 43 -2.38 2.18 -7.39
C ILE A 43 -2.18 0.69 -7.20
N ILE A 44 -1.27 0.10 -7.96
CA ILE A 44 -0.76 -1.24 -7.73
C ILE A 44 0.68 -1.09 -7.20
N GLN A 45 0.89 -1.48 -5.95
CA GLN A 45 2.16 -1.33 -5.25
C GLN A 45 2.80 -2.69 -5.01
N GLY A 46 4.10 -2.79 -5.24
CA GLY A 46 4.88 -4.00 -5.00
C GLY A 46 6.05 -3.73 -4.07
N PHE A 47 6.29 -4.66 -3.15
CA PHE A 47 7.42 -4.65 -2.23
C PHE A 47 8.45 -5.74 -2.59
N ASP A 48 9.73 -5.48 -2.34
CA ASP A 48 10.85 -6.40 -2.49
C ASP A 48 10.87 -7.09 -3.86
N LYS A 49 10.66 -8.42 -3.91
CA LYS A 49 10.65 -9.19 -5.17
C LYS A 49 9.51 -8.79 -6.12
N SER A 50 8.44 -8.21 -5.60
CA SER A 50 7.27 -7.80 -6.39
C SER A 50 7.49 -6.51 -7.18
N GLN A 51 8.57 -5.75 -6.95
CA GLN A 51 8.87 -4.54 -7.74
C GLN A 51 9.00 -4.83 -9.23
N LYS A 52 9.64 -5.96 -9.59
CA LYS A 52 9.77 -6.37 -11.00
C LYS A 52 8.40 -6.62 -11.63
N THR A 53 7.45 -7.17 -10.88
CA THR A 53 6.07 -7.33 -11.32
C THR A 53 5.45 -5.97 -11.62
N ILE A 54 5.64 -4.96 -10.75
CA ILE A 54 5.11 -3.61 -10.97
C ILE A 54 5.73 -2.94 -12.20
N GLU A 55 7.04 -3.05 -12.39
CA GLU A 55 7.70 -2.51 -13.59
C GLU A 55 7.20 -3.18 -14.88
N ASN A 56 6.93 -4.48 -14.84
CA ASN A 56 6.41 -5.20 -16.00
C ASN A 56 5.01 -4.76 -16.40
N LEU A 57 4.22 -4.14 -15.51
CA LEU A 57 2.88 -3.64 -15.83
C LEU A 57 2.90 -2.55 -16.92
N ARG A 58 4.06 -1.94 -17.20
CA ARG A 58 4.24 -1.03 -18.35
C ARG A 58 3.93 -1.67 -19.70
N ASN A 59 4.10 -3.00 -19.78
CA ASN A 59 3.96 -3.78 -21.01
C ASN A 59 2.74 -4.71 -20.95
N GLU A 60 1.82 -4.48 -20.02
CA GLU A 60 0.62 -5.30 -19.83
C GLU A 60 -0.62 -4.45 -19.95
N GLU A 61 -1.68 -5.02 -20.51
CA GLU A 61 -2.98 -4.36 -20.53
C GLU A 61 -3.63 -4.60 -19.18
N ILE A 62 -3.90 -3.52 -18.46
CA ILE A 62 -4.61 -3.55 -17.18
C ILE A 62 -6.02 -3.03 -17.43
N PHE A 63 -7.02 -3.72 -16.91
CA PHE A 63 -8.41 -3.35 -17.14
C PHE A 63 -9.29 -3.73 -15.95
N LEU A 64 -10.47 -3.10 -15.90
CA LEU A 64 -11.57 -3.49 -15.04
C LEU A 64 -12.59 -4.27 -15.86
N ILE A 65 -13.12 -5.35 -15.31
CA ILE A 65 -14.26 -6.09 -15.88
C ILE A 65 -15.44 -6.04 -14.92
N SER A 66 -16.62 -5.66 -15.41
CA SER A 66 -17.86 -5.67 -14.63
C SER A 66 -18.44 -7.09 -14.51
N GLU A 67 -19.40 -7.27 -13.60
CA GLU A 67 -20.19 -8.52 -13.50
C GLU A 67 -20.94 -8.87 -14.80
N GLN A 68 -21.26 -7.86 -15.62
CA GLN A 68 -21.93 -8.03 -16.90
C GLN A 68 -20.95 -8.21 -18.07
N GLY A 69 -19.64 -8.29 -17.80
CA GLY A 69 -18.61 -8.51 -18.81
C GLY A 69 -18.14 -7.25 -19.56
N GLU A 70 -18.64 -6.06 -19.21
CA GLU A 70 -18.08 -4.81 -19.75
C GLU A 70 -16.63 -4.62 -19.29
N ILE A 71 -15.74 -4.35 -20.24
CA ILE A 71 -14.32 -4.08 -20.01
C ILE A 71 -14.04 -2.58 -20.09
N ILE A 72 -13.31 -2.07 -19.10
CA ILE A 72 -12.79 -0.70 -19.03
C ILE A 72 -11.27 -0.76 -18.94
N ASN A 73 -10.57 -0.35 -20.00
CA ASN A 73 -9.12 -0.30 -19.97
C ASN A 73 -8.63 0.75 -18.97
N LEU A 74 -7.52 0.45 -18.30
CA LEU A 74 -6.83 1.36 -17.41
C LEU A 74 -5.55 1.88 -18.08
N GLU A 75 -5.43 3.20 -18.21
CA GLU A 75 -4.24 3.87 -18.71
C GLU A 75 -3.21 4.00 -17.60
N LEU A 76 -1.99 3.51 -17.83
CA LEU A 76 -0.87 3.71 -16.93
C LEU A 76 -0.41 5.17 -17.00
N LEU A 77 -0.52 5.89 -15.88
CA LEU A 77 -0.08 7.27 -15.76
C LEU A 77 1.40 7.36 -15.47
N LYS A 78 1.86 6.66 -14.44
CA LYS A 78 3.26 6.70 -13.96
C LYS A 78 3.60 5.41 -13.25
N VAL A 79 4.88 5.05 -13.28
CA VAL A 79 5.48 4.12 -12.32
C VAL A 79 6.49 4.90 -11.49
N LEU A 80 6.36 4.80 -10.17
CA LEU A 80 7.19 5.50 -9.19
C LEU A 80 7.98 4.48 -8.39
N LYS A 81 9.31 4.59 -8.44
CA LYS A 81 10.21 3.81 -7.58
C LYS A 81 10.40 4.57 -6.28
N GLY A 82 9.97 3.98 -5.18
CA GLY A 82 10.23 4.49 -3.84
C GLY A 82 11.56 3.96 -3.29
N GLN A 83 11.91 4.43 -2.10
CA GLN A 83 13.00 3.84 -1.32
C GLN A 83 12.58 2.47 -0.74
N LYS A 84 13.54 1.75 -0.13
CA LYS A 84 13.31 0.46 0.54
C LYS A 84 12.51 -0.55 -0.28
N LYS A 85 12.87 -0.69 -1.56
CA LYS A 85 12.32 -1.72 -2.45
C LYS A 85 10.80 -1.63 -2.65
N LEU A 86 10.27 -0.42 -2.71
CA LEU A 86 8.86 -0.17 -3.02
C LEU A 86 8.71 0.40 -4.43
N THR A 87 7.67 -0.01 -5.15
CA THR A 87 7.35 0.52 -6.48
C THR A 87 5.83 0.60 -6.66
N GLN A 88 5.34 1.72 -7.19
CA GLN A 88 3.92 1.96 -7.49
C GLN A 88 3.70 2.10 -8.99
N ALA A 89 2.66 1.48 -9.53
CA ALA A 89 2.10 1.80 -10.82
C ALA A 89 0.73 2.46 -10.62
N ILE A 90 0.55 3.65 -11.20
CA ILE A 90 -0.65 4.48 -11.03
C ILE A 90 -1.46 4.42 -12.32
N PHE A 91 -2.74 4.09 -12.20
CA PHE A 91 -3.64 3.95 -13.33
C PHE A 91 -4.87 4.87 -13.20
N LYS A 92 -5.47 5.21 -14.34
CA LYS A 92 -6.81 5.81 -14.42
C LYS A 92 -7.66 5.04 -15.43
N PRO A 93 -8.99 5.00 -15.28
CA PRO A 93 -9.85 4.42 -16.30
C PRO A 93 -9.85 5.29 -17.56
N THR A 94 -9.91 4.64 -18.73
CA THR A 94 -9.95 5.32 -20.05
C THR A 94 -11.31 5.97 -20.35
N LYS A 95 -12.37 5.54 -19.66
CA LYS A 95 -13.70 6.13 -19.71
C LYS A 95 -14.34 6.11 -18.31
N GLU A 96 -15.31 6.99 -18.08
CA GLU A 96 -16.06 7.04 -16.82
C GLU A 96 -16.71 5.68 -16.52
N LEU A 97 -16.62 5.25 -15.26
CA LEU A 97 -17.24 3.99 -14.81
C LEU A 97 -18.75 4.15 -14.66
N LYS A 98 -19.49 3.05 -14.81
CA LYS A 98 -20.94 3.06 -14.58
C LYS A 98 -21.25 3.09 -13.09
N PRO A 99 -22.30 3.79 -12.65
CA PRO A 99 -22.69 3.82 -11.25
C PRO A 99 -23.16 2.46 -10.74
N ASN A 100 -23.03 2.24 -9.43
CA ASN A 100 -23.46 1.03 -8.71
C ASN A 100 -22.99 -0.31 -9.30
N THR A 101 -21.89 -0.31 -10.05
CA THR A 101 -21.35 -1.48 -10.74
C THR A 101 -20.15 -2.04 -9.97
N LEU A 102 -20.12 -3.37 -9.80
CA LEU A 102 -18.97 -4.08 -9.26
C LEU A 102 -17.97 -4.36 -10.39
N TYR A 103 -16.74 -3.91 -10.19
CA TYR A 103 -15.63 -4.10 -11.12
C TYR A 103 -14.51 -4.92 -10.49
N PHE A 104 -13.94 -5.84 -11.27
CA PHE A 104 -12.79 -6.66 -10.90
C PHE A 104 -11.56 -6.21 -11.67
N LEU A 105 -10.44 -6.05 -10.98
CA LEU A 105 -9.15 -5.73 -11.59
C LEU A 105 -8.57 -6.97 -12.28
N LYS A 106 -8.08 -6.78 -13.50
CA LYS A 106 -7.50 -7.82 -14.35
C LYS A 106 -6.30 -7.30 -15.13
N HIS A 107 -5.49 -8.23 -15.63
CA HIS A 107 -4.46 -7.94 -16.61
C HIS A 107 -4.47 -8.96 -17.75
N SER A 108 -3.96 -8.60 -18.93
CA SER A 108 -4.02 -9.45 -20.13
C SER A 108 -3.34 -10.81 -19.98
N LYS A 109 -2.42 -10.97 -19.02
CA LYS A 109 -1.75 -12.25 -18.73
C LYS A 109 -2.43 -13.07 -17.63
N ASP A 110 -3.61 -12.66 -17.17
CA ASP A 110 -4.48 -13.48 -16.32
C ASP A 110 -4.84 -14.77 -17.08
N SER A 111 -4.08 -15.83 -16.83
CA SER A 111 -4.45 -17.17 -17.30
C SER A 111 -5.58 -17.75 -16.44
N LEU A 112 -6.25 -18.79 -16.93
CA LEU A 112 -7.25 -19.55 -16.17
C LEU A 112 -6.70 -20.17 -14.87
N THR A 113 -5.37 -20.22 -14.70
CA THR A 113 -4.71 -20.72 -13.48
C THR A 113 -4.64 -19.65 -12.38
N GLU A 114 -4.87 -20.03 -11.13
CA GLU A 114 -4.92 -19.07 -10.00
C GLU A 114 -3.62 -18.29 -9.75
N LYS A 115 -2.49 -18.74 -10.30
CA LYS A 115 -1.16 -18.17 -10.03
C LYS A 115 -0.95 -16.76 -10.59
N ASN A 116 -1.72 -16.36 -11.60
CA ASN A 116 -1.54 -15.05 -12.23
C ASN A 116 -2.59 -14.03 -11.80
N LYS A 117 -3.65 -14.43 -11.10
CA LYS A 117 -4.75 -13.54 -10.75
C LYS A 117 -4.32 -12.47 -9.76
N PHE A 118 -4.68 -11.22 -10.02
CA PHE A 118 -4.64 -10.17 -8.99
C PHE A 118 -5.57 -10.54 -7.84
N THR A 119 -4.95 -10.95 -6.74
CA THR A 119 -5.63 -11.34 -5.51
C THR A 119 -5.03 -10.59 -4.32
N LYS A 120 -5.88 -10.35 -3.31
CA LYS A 120 -5.47 -9.77 -2.03
C LYS A 120 -5.89 -10.67 -0.89
N TRP A 121 -5.05 -10.71 0.15
CA TRP A 121 -5.39 -11.43 1.38
C TRP A 121 -6.47 -10.67 2.15
N ASN A 122 -7.58 -11.32 2.42
CA ASN A 122 -8.62 -10.82 3.31
C ASN A 122 -8.42 -11.44 4.70
N SER A 123 -8.03 -10.63 5.67
CA SER A 123 -7.73 -11.07 7.04
C SER A 123 -8.97 -11.53 7.81
N LYS A 124 -10.15 -11.00 7.47
CA LYS A 124 -11.42 -11.32 8.15
C LYS A 124 -11.84 -12.76 7.86
N ASN A 125 -11.73 -13.20 6.60
CA ASN A 125 -12.11 -14.56 6.20
C ASN A 125 -10.92 -15.50 5.96
N LYS A 126 -9.68 -14.99 6.13
CA LYS A 126 -8.43 -15.73 5.97
C LYS A 126 -8.29 -16.40 4.59
N LYS A 127 -8.70 -15.70 3.53
CA LYS A 127 -8.62 -16.19 2.15
C LYS A 127 -8.11 -15.13 1.20
N PHE A 128 -7.54 -15.58 0.08
CA PHE A 128 -7.23 -14.71 -1.04
C PHE A 128 -8.51 -14.44 -1.84
N GLU A 129 -8.75 -13.19 -2.20
CA GLU A 129 -9.91 -12.75 -2.97
C GLU A 129 -9.47 -11.94 -4.18
N ASN A 130 -10.27 -11.98 -5.24
CA ASN A 130 -10.07 -11.09 -6.39
C ASN A 130 -10.11 -9.63 -5.96
N VAL A 131 -9.22 -8.82 -6.52
CA VAL A 131 -9.24 -7.38 -6.31
C VAL A 131 -10.46 -6.79 -7.03
N ASN A 132 -11.31 -6.09 -6.27
CA ASN A 132 -12.56 -5.53 -6.76
C ASN A 132 -12.98 -4.30 -5.97
N TRP A 133 -13.76 -3.46 -6.66
CA TRP A 133 -14.37 -2.23 -6.15
C TRP A 133 -15.79 -2.07 -6.70
N LYS A 134 -16.67 -1.47 -5.90
CA LYS A 134 -18.02 -1.09 -6.30
C LYS A 134 -18.08 0.42 -6.47
N THR A 135 -18.54 0.88 -7.62
CA THR A 135 -18.74 2.32 -7.84
C THR A 135 -19.96 2.84 -7.08
N THR A 136 -19.90 4.06 -6.59
CA THR A 136 -21.07 4.80 -6.06
C THR A 136 -21.78 5.58 -7.17
N ASN A 137 -22.71 6.47 -6.83
CA ASN A 137 -23.31 7.42 -7.78
C ASN A 137 -22.47 8.69 -7.97
N GLN A 138 -21.39 8.86 -7.19
CA GLN A 138 -20.61 10.10 -7.16
C GLN A 138 -19.61 10.14 -8.32
N LYS A 139 -19.74 11.14 -9.20
CA LYS A 139 -18.81 11.37 -10.33
C LYS A 139 -17.39 11.68 -9.90
N LYS A 140 -17.24 12.38 -8.79
CA LYS A 140 -15.95 12.68 -8.16
C LYS A 140 -16.06 12.32 -6.70
N ALA A 141 -14.99 11.72 -6.19
CA ALA A 141 -14.66 11.83 -4.77
C ALA A 141 -14.77 13.32 -4.40
N GLU A 142 -15.56 13.64 -3.37
CA GLU A 142 -15.57 14.99 -2.81
C GLU A 142 -14.12 15.39 -2.56
N LEU A 143 -13.71 16.55 -3.10
CA LEU A 143 -12.36 17.04 -2.85
C LEU A 143 -12.19 17.09 -1.33
N PRO A 144 -11.06 16.60 -0.79
CA PRO A 144 -10.77 16.83 0.61
C PRO A 144 -10.98 18.30 0.95
N ASN A 145 -11.51 18.56 2.14
CA ASN A 145 -11.89 19.90 2.60
C ASN A 145 -10.86 20.94 2.15
N SER A 146 -11.31 22.07 1.59
CA SER A 146 -10.43 23.12 1.05
C SER A 146 -9.41 23.64 2.07
N ASP A 147 -9.66 23.40 3.36
CA ASP A 147 -8.80 23.72 4.49
C ASP A 147 -7.80 22.60 4.83
N LEU A 148 -7.22 21.93 3.83
CA LEU A 148 -6.15 20.95 4.07
C LEU A 148 -4.99 21.63 4.81
N LYS A 149 -4.79 21.25 6.07
CA LYS A 149 -3.66 21.68 6.89
C LYS A 149 -2.79 20.49 7.26
N ILE A 150 -1.49 20.61 6.98
CA ILE A 150 -0.47 19.61 7.29
C ILE A 150 0.54 20.26 8.24
N ASP A 151 0.55 19.82 9.49
CA ASP A 151 1.44 20.35 10.52
C ASP A 151 2.54 19.31 10.82
N TYR A 152 3.81 19.70 10.72
CA TYR A 152 4.92 18.83 11.17
C TYR A 152 4.83 18.62 12.69
N ILE A 153 4.96 17.37 13.13
CA ILE A 153 4.93 16.99 14.55
C ILE A 153 6.35 16.73 15.05
N LYS A 154 7.01 15.74 14.46
CA LYS A 154 8.28 15.20 14.94
C LYS A 154 8.95 14.34 13.88
N THR A 155 10.24 14.08 14.10
CA THR A 155 10.95 12.96 13.48
C THR A 155 10.93 11.79 14.44
N GLU A 156 10.62 10.61 13.93
CA GLU A 156 10.55 9.38 14.70
C GLU A 156 11.48 8.32 14.11
N ILE A 157 12.28 7.71 14.98
CA ILE A 157 13.15 6.58 14.66
C ILE A 157 12.80 5.45 15.62
N ILE A 158 12.34 4.33 15.07
CA ILE A 158 12.04 3.13 15.86
C ILE A 158 12.91 1.99 15.35
N SER A 159 13.77 1.47 16.23
CA SER A 159 14.64 0.34 15.91
C SER A 159 13.89 -0.98 15.99
N TYR A 160 13.87 -1.72 14.88
CA TYR A 160 13.36 -3.10 14.81
C TYR A 160 14.48 -4.07 14.47
N GLY A 161 14.23 -5.37 14.64
CA GLY A 161 15.22 -6.42 14.36
C GLY A 161 15.70 -6.48 12.90
N CYS A 162 14.91 -6.00 11.94
CA CYS A 162 15.26 -5.95 10.52
C CYS A 162 15.75 -4.58 10.03
N GLY A 163 15.87 -3.59 10.93
CA GLY A 163 16.29 -2.23 10.61
C GLY A 163 15.39 -1.18 11.26
N PRO A 164 15.81 0.10 11.30
CA PRO A 164 14.98 1.16 11.83
C PRO A 164 13.87 1.55 10.85
N SER A 165 12.71 1.85 11.39
CA SER A 165 11.71 2.71 10.74
C SER A 165 12.09 4.16 11.01
N VAL A 166 12.10 5.00 9.97
CA VAL A 166 12.50 6.42 10.06
C VAL A 166 11.46 7.24 9.32
N ASN A 167 10.76 8.13 10.03
CA ASN A 167 9.70 8.93 9.44
C ASN A 167 9.72 10.36 9.99
N ALA A 168 9.46 11.33 9.11
CA ALA A 168 8.90 12.61 9.50
C ALA A 168 7.38 12.44 9.63
N VAL A 169 6.85 12.75 10.81
CA VAL A 169 5.43 12.60 11.14
C VAL A 169 4.73 13.94 11.03
N PHE A 170 3.66 13.97 10.25
CA PHE A 170 2.82 15.15 10.06
C PHE A 170 1.39 14.87 10.54
N ASN A 171 0.76 15.83 11.20
CA ASN A 171 -0.67 15.78 11.47
C ASN A 171 -1.41 16.33 10.25
N VAL A 172 -2.36 15.58 9.73
CA VAL A 172 -3.20 16.04 8.63
C VAL A 172 -4.60 16.32 9.15
N LYS A 173 -4.99 17.58 9.11
CA LYS A 173 -6.34 18.03 9.44
C LYS A 173 -7.18 18.01 8.18
N ASN A 174 -7.75 16.84 7.92
CA ASN A 174 -8.59 16.62 6.77
C ASN A 174 -9.60 15.52 7.10
N LYS A 175 -10.85 15.91 7.39
CA LYS A 175 -11.92 14.93 7.58
C LYS A 175 -12.43 14.52 6.21
N SER A 176 -12.25 13.25 5.88
CA SER A 176 -12.90 12.65 4.72
C SER A 176 -13.26 11.22 5.03
N GLU A 177 -14.44 10.80 4.59
CA GLU A 177 -14.89 9.41 4.68
C GLU A 177 -14.27 8.53 3.58
N ILE A 178 -13.63 9.16 2.59
CA ILE A 178 -12.95 8.49 1.50
C ILE A 178 -11.44 8.50 1.70
N GLU A 179 -10.80 7.48 1.15
CA GLU A 179 -9.36 7.32 1.13
C GLU A 179 -8.69 8.44 0.33
N ILE A 180 -7.73 9.13 0.96
CA ILE A 180 -6.95 10.21 0.36
C ILE A 180 -5.51 9.77 0.20
N TRP A 181 -4.95 10.03 -0.99
CA TRP A 181 -3.53 9.85 -1.27
C TRP A 181 -2.82 11.19 -1.29
N TYR A 182 -1.75 11.28 -0.52
CA TYR A 182 -0.86 12.42 -0.48
C TYR A 182 0.33 12.14 -1.38
N LYS A 183 0.54 12.98 -2.39
CA LYS A 183 1.75 12.97 -3.20
C LYS A 183 2.87 13.60 -2.38
N THR A 184 3.88 12.84 -2.06
CA THR A 184 5.07 13.31 -1.35
C THR A 184 6.27 13.36 -2.27
N GLU A 185 7.18 14.26 -1.94
CA GLU A 185 8.49 14.38 -2.56
C GLU A 185 9.52 14.42 -1.44
N LEU A 186 10.51 13.54 -1.52
CA LEU A 186 11.64 13.48 -0.59
C LEU A 186 12.91 13.77 -1.36
N VAL A 187 13.70 14.73 -0.88
CA VAL A 187 14.97 15.13 -1.49
C VAL A 187 16.09 14.67 -0.57
N ASP A 188 16.99 13.84 -1.10
CA ASP A 188 18.22 13.50 -0.42
C ASP A 188 19.19 14.68 -0.55
N LEU A 189 19.56 15.29 0.58
CA LEU A 189 20.42 16.49 0.56
C LEU A 189 21.88 16.18 0.19
N SER A 190 22.31 14.91 0.28
CA SER A 190 23.67 14.49 -0.04
C SER A 190 23.85 14.19 -1.54
N SER A 191 22.86 13.56 -2.16
CA SER A 191 22.89 13.23 -3.60
C SER A 191 22.11 14.22 -4.47
N ASN A 192 21.29 15.07 -3.86
CA ASN A 192 20.29 15.92 -4.51
C ASN A 192 19.26 15.15 -5.36
N GLU A 193 19.15 13.83 -5.14
CA GLU A 193 18.14 13.00 -5.79
C GLU A 193 16.77 13.21 -5.12
N ASN A 194 15.72 13.28 -5.94
CA ASN A 194 14.35 13.35 -5.45
C ASN A 194 13.59 12.04 -5.72
N THR A 195 12.78 11.65 -4.74
CA THR A 195 11.86 10.52 -4.84
C THR A 195 10.44 11.02 -4.66
N ILE A 196 9.59 10.78 -5.66
CA ILE A 196 8.17 11.08 -5.59
C ILE A 196 7.40 9.80 -5.31
N TYR A 197 6.48 9.82 -4.36
CA TYR A 197 5.69 8.66 -3.98
C TYR A 197 4.30 9.07 -3.50
N TYR A 198 3.29 8.19 -3.62
CA TYR A 198 1.99 8.43 -3.00
C TYR A 198 1.88 7.63 -1.71
N ILE A 199 1.45 8.29 -0.64
CA ILE A 199 1.22 7.66 0.67
C ILE A 199 -0.18 8.00 1.18
N LYS A 200 -0.66 7.21 2.13
CA LYS A 200 -1.92 7.45 2.85
C LYS A 200 -1.61 7.85 4.29
N ALA A 201 -2.52 8.59 4.91
CA ALA A 201 -2.48 8.82 6.35
C ALA A 201 -2.89 7.55 7.10
N ASN A 202 -2.26 7.31 8.25
CA ASN A 202 -2.73 6.35 9.24
C ASN A 202 -3.53 7.12 10.30
N ASN A 203 -4.86 7.05 10.21
CA ASN A 203 -5.77 7.93 10.95
C ASN A 203 -5.49 9.40 10.61
N VAL A 204 -4.91 10.15 11.54
CA VAL A 204 -4.57 11.58 11.39
C VAL A 204 -3.10 11.83 11.10
N ASP A 205 -2.26 10.79 11.17
CA ASP A 205 -0.81 10.94 11.04
C ASP A 205 -0.36 10.51 9.64
N LEU A 206 0.37 11.39 8.97
CA LEU A 206 1.02 11.13 7.71
C LEU A 206 2.51 10.91 7.96
N ASN A 207 2.97 9.69 7.73
CA ASN A 207 4.36 9.29 7.93
C ASN A 207 5.11 9.33 6.60
N VAL A 208 6.04 10.28 6.47
CA VAL A 208 6.90 10.42 5.29
C VAL A 208 8.28 9.87 5.62
N GLY A 209 8.67 8.79 4.96
CA GLY A 209 9.93 8.11 5.21
C GLY A 209 9.84 6.64 4.82
N HIS A 210 10.35 5.75 5.65
CA HIS A 210 10.28 4.31 5.41
C HIS A 210 10.05 3.51 6.68
N GLY A 211 9.45 2.33 6.50
CA GLY A 211 9.32 1.32 7.54
C GLY A 211 10.63 0.57 7.81
N MET A 212 10.54 -0.44 8.67
CA MET A 212 11.65 -1.35 8.97
C MET A 212 12.01 -2.27 7.79
N CYS A 213 11.01 -2.61 6.99
CA CYS A 213 11.11 -3.19 5.66
C CYS A 213 10.46 -2.15 4.72
#